data_AF-A0A8D8CBF5-F1
#
_entry.id   AF-A0A8D8CBF5-F1
#
_cell.length_a   1.000
_cell.length_b   1.000
_cell.length_c   1.000
_cell.angle_alpha   90.00
_cell.angle_beta   90.00
_cell.angle_gamma   90.00
#
_symmetry.space_group_name_H-M   'P 1'
#
loop_
_entity.id
_entity.type
_entity.pdbx_description
1 polymer ?
#
loop_
_entity_poly.entity_id
_entity_poly.type
_entity_poly.pdbx_seq_one_letter_code
_entity_poly.pdbx_strand_id
1 'polypeptide(L)'
;MYTYSVSGYDVNNKKFSPCSLRSIRKVLQAKSGRCFSEPEESFCGNLRVEGDEQCDAGLLGTEDNDACCDKNCKLRRNQGAVCSDKNSPCCQNCQFMMAGVKCREAQYATCEQEARCSGNHADCPKSPPMGDGTMCQERGQCRNGKCIPYCETQGLQSCMCDTMTDACKRCCRQSINETCFPVEPPDVLPDGTPCIQGFCNKGMCEKTIQDVVERFWDIIEEININKVLRFLRDNIVMAVVMLTALFWIPVSCIISYFDRKKRKEDWKEYEWSQKLDLIHPSDRRRVIHIRVPRQKITVARM
;
A
#
# COMPACT_ATOMS: atom_id res chain seq x y z
N MET A 1 12.21 -3.46 -4.77
CA MET A 1 11.17 -2.49 -5.15
C MET A 1 11.88 -1.47 -6.00
N TYR A 2 11.50 -1.35 -7.26
CA TYR A 2 12.10 -0.36 -8.16
C TYR A 2 11.35 0.97 -7.98
N THR A 3 12.06 2.09 -8.07
CA THR A 3 11.50 3.43 -7.81
C THR A 3 10.75 4.01 -9.00
N TYR A 4 10.97 3.46 -10.20
CA TYR A 4 10.30 3.87 -11.42
C TYR A 4 9.30 2.81 -11.88
N SER A 5 8.40 3.23 -12.75
CA SER A 5 7.44 2.35 -13.44
C SER A 5 8.20 1.27 -14.20
N VAL A 6 7.66 0.04 -14.16
CA VAL A 6 8.22 -1.11 -14.89
C VAL A 6 7.19 -1.62 -15.89
N SER A 7 7.66 -2.10 -17.04
CA SER A 7 6.81 -2.62 -18.11
C SER A 7 6.13 -3.95 -17.76
N GLY A 8 6.71 -4.73 -16.84
CA GLY A 8 6.18 -6.04 -16.45
C GLY A 8 6.64 -7.20 -17.35
N TYR A 9 7.44 -6.93 -18.39
CA TYR A 9 7.95 -7.92 -19.33
C TYR A 9 9.02 -8.83 -18.70
N ASP A 10 9.84 -8.30 -17.79
CA ASP A 10 10.92 -9.07 -17.19
C ASP A 10 10.48 -9.86 -15.95
N VAL A 11 11.06 -11.03 -15.76
CA VAL A 11 10.73 -11.98 -14.68
C VAL A 11 10.82 -11.33 -13.30
N ASN A 12 11.75 -10.41 -13.11
CA ASN A 12 11.97 -9.72 -11.83
C ASN A 12 10.95 -8.62 -11.54
N ASN A 13 10.14 -8.19 -12.51
CA ASN A 13 9.05 -7.23 -12.26
C ASN A 13 7.94 -7.83 -11.40
N LYS A 14 7.86 -9.17 -11.33
CA LYS A 14 6.85 -9.92 -10.57
C LYS A 14 7.37 -10.43 -9.23
N LYS A 15 8.60 -10.07 -8.83
CA LYS A 15 9.26 -10.59 -7.63
C LYS A 15 9.86 -9.47 -6.79
N PHE A 16 9.83 -9.65 -5.48
CA PHE A 16 10.60 -8.77 -4.60
C PHE A 16 12.09 -9.09 -4.66
N SER A 17 12.92 -8.06 -4.59
CA SER A 17 14.36 -8.23 -4.43
C SER A 17 14.71 -8.72 -3.01
N PRO A 18 15.90 -9.32 -2.80
CA PRO A 18 16.33 -9.75 -1.48
C PRO A 18 16.33 -8.62 -0.43
N CYS A 19 16.65 -7.38 -0.84
CA CYS A 19 16.58 -6.21 0.04
C CYS A 19 15.15 -5.90 0.49
N SER A 20 14.19 -5.93 -0.43
CA SER A 20 12.77 -5.74 -0.11
C SER A 20 12.27 -6.83 0.83
N LEU A 21 12.58 -8.10 0.55
CA LEU A 21 12.19 -9.22 1.41
C LEU A 21 12.73 -9.10 2.83
N ARG A 22 14.00 -8.70 3.00
CA ARG A 22 14.59 -8.47 4.32
C ARG A 22 13.87 -7.36 5.09
N SER A 23 13.52 -6.28 4.41
CA SER A 23 12.80 -5.15 5.02
C SER A 23 11.38 -5.54 5.42
N ILE A 24 10.62 -6.14 4.49
CA ILE A 24 9.25 -6.63 4.73
C ILE A 24 9.23 -7.58 5.92
N ARG A 25 10.17 -8.54 5.98
CA ARG A 25 10.27 -9.50 7.09
C ARG A 25 10.42 -8.82 8.45
N LYS A 26 11.30 -7.82 8.57
CA LYS A 26 11.51 -7.09 9.83
C LYS A 26 10.22 -6.39 10.29
N VAL A 27 9.50 -5.78 9.36
CA VAL A 27 8.23 -5.09 9.65
C VAL A 27 7.17 -6.10 10.09
N LEU A 28 7.01 -7.20 9.35
CA LEU A 28 6.06 -8.26 9.70
C LEU A 28 6.36 -8.85 11.07
N GLN A 29 7.62 -9.16 11.39
CA GLN A 29 8.00 -9.68 12.71
C GLN A 29 7.67 -8.72 13.86
N ALA A 30 7.83 -7.40 13.65
CA ALA A 30 7.60 -6.41 14.69
C ALA A 30 6.13 -5.97 14.84
N LYS A 31 5.34 -6.06 13.76
CA LYS A 31 4.02 -5.40 13.67
C LYS A 31 2.85 -6.30 13.29
N SER A 32 3.07 -7.48 12.71
CA SER A 32 1.96 -8.34 12.24
C SER A 32 0.94 -8.64 13.33
N GLY A 33 1.39 -9.07 14.51
CA GLY A 33 0.50 -9.37 15.65
C GLY A 33 -0.28 -8.19 16.24
N ARG A 34 -0.13 -6.96 15.73
CA ARG A 34 -0.92 -5.80 16.16
C ARG A 34 -2.25 -5.67 15.43
N CYS A 35 -2.33 -6.11 14.18
CA CYS A 35 -3.51 -5.88 13.33
C CYS A 35 -3.77 -6.95 12.26
N PHE A 36 -2.87 -7.91 12.08
CA PHE A 36 -3.18 -9.05 11.22
C PHE A 36 -4.05 -9.99 12.05
N SER A 37 -5.26 -10.24 11.56
CA SER A 37 -6.11 -11.33 12.04
C SER A 37 -5.78 -12.61 11.28
N GLU A 38 -6.24 -13.74 11.79
CA GLU A 38 -6.39 -14.91 10.93
C GLU A 38 -7.32 -14.54 9.76
N PRO A 39 -7.08 -15.07 8.54
CA PRO A 39 -7.99 -14.86 7.44
C PRO A 39 -9.37 -15.37 7.87
N GLU A 40 -10.35 -14.47 8.01
CA GLU A 40 -11.74 -14.89 8.14
C GLU A 40 -12.14 -15.51 6.81
N GLU A 41 -12.60 -16.77 6.81
CA GLU A 41 -12.91 -17.50 5.57
C GLU A 41 -14.15 -16.92 4.84
N SER A 42 -14.98 -16.12 5.53
CA SER A 42 -16.18 -15.49 4.98
C SER A 42 -16.68 -14.35 5.87
N PHE A 43 -17.18 -13.26 5.26
CA PHE A 43 -17.86 -12.17 5.97
C PHE A 43 -19.18 -11.80 5.30
N CYS A 44 -20.29 -12.13 5.96
CA CYS A 44 -21.62 -11.85 5.44
C CYS A 44 -21.95 -10.34 5.55
N GLY A 45 -22.14 -9.69 4.40
CA GLY A 45 -22.54 -8.29 4.28
C GLY A 45 -21.55 -7.41 3.52
N ASN A 46 -20.49 -7.98 2.91
CA ASN A 46 -19.50 -7.26 2.10
C ASN A 46 -19.78 -7.32 0.58
N LEU A 47 -20.92 -7.90 0.17
CA LEU A 47 -21.35 -8.13 -1.22
C LEU A 47 -20.56 -9.20 -1.98
N ARG A 48 -19.77 -10.03 -1.28
CA ARG A 48 -18.97 -11.09 -1.89
C ARG A 48 -19.31 -12.41 -1.25
N VAL A 49 -19.64 -13.39 -2.10
CA VAL A 49 -19.89 -14.75 -1.64
C VAL A 49 -18.56 -15.40 -1.29
N GLU A 50 -18.37 -15.69 -0.02
CA GLU A 50 -17.14 -16.27 0.54
C GLU A 50 -17.47 -17.50 1.41
N GLY A 51 -16.51 -18.41 1.58
CA GLY A 51 -16.68 -19.62 2.42
C GLY A 51 -17.92 -20.46 2.09
N ASP A 52 -18.84 -20.57 3.05
CA ASP A 52 -20.07 -21.36 2.97
C ASP A 52 -21.33 -20.53 2.59
N GLU A 53 -21.17 -19.25 2.29
CA GLU A 53 -22.26 -18.38 1.85
C GLU A 53 -22.84 -18.83 0.50
N GLN A 54 -24.14 -18.62 0.30
CA GLN A 54 -24.80 -18.89 -0.99
C GLN A 54 -25.12 -17.61 -1.75
N CYS A 55 -25.13 -16.48 -1.05
CA CYS A 55 -25.38 -15.14 -1.55
C CYS A 55 -24.89 -14.14 -0.52
N ASP A 56 -24.60 -12.91 -0.94
CA ASP A 56 -24.36 -11.79 -0.04
C ASP A 56 -24.94 -10.52 -0.67
N ALA A 57 -26.11 -10.09 -0.18
CA ALA A 57 -26.78 -8.89 -0.64
C ALA A 57 -26.27 -7.61 0.06
N GLY A 58 -25.18 -7.68 0.81
CA GLY A 58 -24.62 -6.59 1.59
C GLY A 58 -25.50 -6.21 2.76
N LEU A 59 -25.52 -4.91 3.09
CA LEU A 59 -26.35 -4.39 4.19
C LEU A 59 -27.84 -4.75 4.03
N LEU A 60 -28.36 -4.73 2.79
CA LEU A 60 -29.76 -5.11 2.50
C LEU A 60 -30.07 -6.56 2.88
N GLY A 61 -29.12 -7.47 2.67
CA GLY A 61 -29.24 -8.87 3.10
C GLY A 61 -29.28 -8.95 4.62
N THR A 62 -28.34 -8.27 5.30
CA THR A 62 -28.26 -8.26 6.77
C THR A 62 -29.47 -7.61 7.45
N GLU A 63 -30.16 -6.69 6.76
CA GLU A 63 -31.44 -6.08 7.17
C GLU A 63 -32.67 -6.93 6.80
N ASP A 64 -32.47 -8.13 6.23
CA ASP A 64 -33.52 -9.07 5.79
C ASP A 64 -34.46 -8.48 4.70
N ASN A 65 -33.97 -7.52 3.92
CA ASN A 65 -34.72 -6.77 2.92
C ASN A 65 -34.51 -7.25 1.46
N ASP A 66 -33.55 -8.15 1.22
CA ASP A 66 -33.34 -8.75 -0.11
C ASP A 66 -34.29 -9.93 -0.37
N ALA A 67 -34.82 -9.99 -1.60
CA ALA A 67 -35.81 -11.01 -2.00
C ALA A 67 -35.17 -12.40 -2.24
N CYS A 68 -33.88 -12.45 -2.55
CA CYS A 68 -33.18 -13.67 -2.92
C CYS A 68 -32.30 -14.19 -1.78
N CYS A 69 -31.76 -13.29 -0.96
CA CYS A 69 -30.79 -13.56 0.08
C CYS A 69 -31.31 -13.20 1.48
N ASP A 70 -31.06 -14.05 2.47
CA ASP A 70 -31.38 -13.77 3.86
C ASP A 70 -30.21 -13.12 4.62
N LYS A 71 -30.48 -12.72 5.86
CA LYS A 71 -29.49 -12.12 6.77
C LYS A 71 -28.33 -13.02 7.19
N ASN A 72 -28.41 -14.33 6.91
CA ASN A 72 -27.35 -15.29 7.18
C ASN A 72 -26.59 -15.66 5.90
N CYS A 73 -26.73 -14.87 4.83
CA CYS A 73 -26.07 -15.10 3.54
C CYS A 73 -26.44 -16.45 2.90
N LYS A 74 -27.69 -16.88 3.11
CA LYS A 74 -28.28 -18.07 2.47
C LYS A 74 -29.39 -17.66 1.51
N LEU A 75 -29.52 -18.41 0.41
CA LEU A 75 -30.59 -18.18 -0.54
C LEU A 75 -31.94 -18.52 0.09
N ARG A 76 -32.95 -17.68 -0.14
CA ARG A 76 -34.34 -17.92 0.28
C ARG A 76 -35.03 -18.99 -0.57
N ARG A 77 -34.53 -20.21 -0.51
CA ARG A 77 -35.05 -21.34 -1.30
C ARG A 77 -36.52 -21.64 -1.01
N ASN A 78 -36.96 -21.38 0.22
CA ASN A 78 -38.38 -21.46 0.62
C ASN A 78 -39.28 -20.45 -0.11
N GLN A 79 -38.72 -19.37 -0.66
CA GLN A 79 -39.41 -18.38 -1.50
C GLN A 79 -39.10 -18.58 -2.99
N GLY A 80 -38.48 -19.72 -3.36
CA GLY A 80 -38.17 -20.07 -4.73
C GLY A 80 -36.84 -19.52 -5.25
N ALA A 81 -36.03 -18.83 -4.45
CA ALA A 81 -34.75 -18.29 -4.89
C ALA A 81 -33.75 -19.41 -5.23
N VAL A 82 -33.19 -19.38 -6.44
CA VAL A 82 -32.14 -20.31 -6.91
C VAL A 82 -30.80 -19.60 -7.17
N CYS A 83 -30.80 -18.28 -7.17
CA CYS A 83 -29.61 -17.42 -7.30
C CYS A 83 -29.85 -16.05 -6.64
N SER A 84 -28.80 -15.21 -6.58
CA SER A 84 -28.87 -13.85 -6.05
C SER A 84 -28.59 -12.81 -7.15
N ASP A 85 -29.51 -11.88 -7.35
CA ASP A 85 -29.38 -10.79 -8.33
C ASP A 85 -28.17 -9.87 -8.02
N LYS A 86 -27.70 -9.84 -6.77
CA LYS A 86 -26.56 -9.02 -6.35
C LYS A 86 -25.20 -9.65 -6.64
N ASN A 87 -25.13 -10.98 -6.70
CA ASN A 87 -23.86 -11.70 -6.79
C ASN A 87 -23.67 -12.41 -8.13
N SER A 88 -24.75 -12.69 -8.85
CA SER A 88 -24.72 -13.58 -10.01
C SER A 88 -25.11 -12.84 -11.30
N PRO A 89 -24.21 -12.69 -12.28
CA PRO A 89 -24.47 -11.95 -13.52
C PRO A 89 -25.56 -12.55 -14.41
N CYS A 90 -25.91 -13.84 -14.22
CA CYS A 90 -26.98 -14.53 -14.92
C CYS A 90 -28.20 -14.81 -14.01
N CYS A 91 -28.39 -14.01 -12.96
CA CYS A 91 -29.58 -14.05 -12.11
C CYS A 91 -30.47 -12.82 -12.35
N GLN A 92 -31.78 -13.06 -12.44
CA GLN A 92 -32.78 -12.00 -12.49
C GLN A 92 -34.02 -12.44 -11.72
N ASN A 93 -34.48 -11.62 -10.79
CA ASN A 93 -35.62 -11.91 -9.91
C ASN A 93 -35.44 -13.26 -9.19
N CYS A 94 -34.24 -13.52 -8.67
CA CYS A 94 -33.87 -14.75 -7.96
C CYS A 94 -33.95 -16.05 -8.80
N GLN A 95 -34.09 -15.93 -10.13
CA GLN A 95 -34.14 -17.03 -11.09
C GLN A 95 -33.01 -16.92 -12.10
N PHE A 96 -32.61 -18.05 -12.69
CA PHE A 96 -31.64 -18.03 -13.79
C PHE A 96 -32.24 -17.29 -14.99
N MET A 97 -31.45 -16.38 -15.55
CA MET A 97 -31.80 -15.73 -16.82
C MET A 97 -31.89 -16.77 -17.93
N MET A 98 -32.71 -16.49 -18.95
CA MET A 98 -32.85 -17.36 -20.12
C MET A 98 -31.51 -17.57 -20.85
N ALA A 99 -31.39 -18.73 -21.50
CA ALA A 99 -30.23 -19.04 -22.32
C ALA A 99 -30.05 -17.99 -23.43
N GLY A 100 -28.82 -17.52 -23.62
CA GLY A 100 -28.49 -16.55 -24.66
C GLY A 100 -28.49 -15.09 -24.20
N VAL A 101 -28.95 -14.76 -22.98
CA VAL A 101 -28.80 -13.40 -22.42
C VAL A 101 -27.32 -13.08 -22.23
N LYS A 102 -26.86 -11.93 -22.74
CA LYS A 102 -25.45 -11.53 -22.66
C LYS A 102 -25.10 -11.13 -21.23
N CYS A 103 -24.08 -11.76 -20.66
CA CYS A 103 -23.60 -11.50 -19.29
C CYS A 103 -22.17 -10.94 -19.24
N ARG A 104 -21.40 -11.07 -20.33
CA ARG A 104 -20.08 -10.45 -20.46
C ARG A 104 -19.89 -9.93 -21.87
N GLU A 105 -19.42 -8.69 -21.97
CA GLU A 105 -18.99 -8.10 -23.24
C GLU A 105 -17.71 -8.78 -23.76
N ALA A 106 -17.50 -8.75 -25.07
CA ALA A 106 -16.26 -9.21 -25.67
C ALA A 106 -15.08 -8.31 -25.24
N GLN A 107 -13.99 -8.94 -24.79
CA GLN A 107 -12.77 -8.27 -24.37
C GLN A 107 -11.64 -8.56 -25.36
N TYR A 108 -11.49 -7.68 -26.36
CA TYR A 108 -10.45 -7.81 -27.39
C TYR A 108 -9.03 -7.75 -26.80
N ALA A 109 -8.81 -6.93 -25.77
CA ALA A 109 -7.51 -6.79 -25.12
C ALA A 109 -6.97 -8.12 -24.55
N THR A 110 -7.85 -8.98 -24.06
CA THR A 110 -7.53 -10.28 -23.42
C THR A 110 -7.90 -11.48 -24.27
N CYS A 111 -8.35 -11.28 -25.51
CA CYS A 111 -8.76 -12.33 -26.45
C CYS A 111 -9.95 -13.18 -25.98
N GLU A 112 -10.93 -12.55 -25.35
CA GLU A 112 -12.14 -13.20 -24.84
C GLU A 112 -13.38 -12.72 -25.61
N GLN A 113 -14.15 -13.65 -26.18
CA GLN A 113 -15.42 -13.34 -26.82
C GLN A 113 -16.50 -12.96 -25.78
N GLU A 114 -17.65 -12.49 -26.27
CA GLU A 114 -18.81 -12.33 -25.40
C GLU A 114 -19.23 -13.67 -24.78
N ALA A 115 -19.73 -13.62 -23.55
CA ALA A 115 -20.34 -14.77 -22.89
C ALA A 115 -21.82 -14.51 -22.66
N ARG A 116 -22.58 -15.60 -22.74
CA ARG A 116 -24.04 -15.59 -22.61
C ARG A 116 -24.46 -16.62 -21.57
N CYS A 117 -25.49 -16.29 -20.81
CA CYS A 117 -26.07 -17.16 -19.80
C CYS A 117 -26.50 -18.49 -20.44
N SER A 118 -26.28 -19.58 -19.71
CA SER A 118 -26.62 -20.93 -20.15
C SER A 118 -28.11 -21.26 -19.99
N GLY A 119 -28.85 -20.49 -19.19
CA GLY A 119 -30.26 -20.75 -18.87
C GLY A 119 -30.48 -21.58 -17.60
N ASN A 120 -29.42 -22.18 -17.05
CA ASN A 120 -29.52 -23.17 -15.96
C ASN A 120 -28.48 -22.98 -14.84
N HIS A 121 -27.68 -21.92 -14.90
CA HIS A 121 -26.69 -21.56 -13.89
C HIS A 121 -26.71 -20.05 -13.63
N ALA A 122 -26.35 -19.66 -12.40
CA ALA A 122 -26.29 -18.26 -11.96
C ALA A 122 -25.03 -17.54 -12.47
N ASP A 123 -23.94 -18.29 -12.65
CA ASP A 123 -22.66 -17.76 -13.08
C ASP A 123 -22.66 -17.51 -14.59
N CYS A 124 -22.00 -16.43 -14.99
CA CYS A 124 -21.69 -16.20 -16.39
C CYS A 124 -20.60 -17.19 -16.80
N PRO A 125 -20.82 -18.04 -17.82
CA PRO A 125 -19.83 -19.01 -18.24
C PRO A 125 -18.54 -18.32 -18.70
N LYS A 126 -17.43 -19.05 -18.69
CA LYS A 126 -16.16 -18.53 -19.18
C LYS A 126 -16.30 -18.13 -20.65
N SER A 127 -15.87 -16.92 -20.98
CA SER A 127 -15.84 -16.44 -22.36
C SER A 127 -15.06 -17.40 -23.27
N PRO A 128 -15.62 -17.76 -24.45
CA PRO A 128 -14.89 -18.46 -25.48
C PRO A 128 -13.66 -17.66 -25.93
N PRO A 129 -12.58 -18.31 -26.37
CA PRO A 129 -11.41 -17.62 -26.90
C PRO A 129 -11.76 -16.93 -28.22
N MET A 130 -11.24 -15.73 -28.45
CA MET A 130 -11.31 -15.10 -29.78
C MET A 130 -10.54 -15.92 -30.82
N GLY A 131 -10.92 -15.77 -32.09
CA GLY A 131 -10.23 -16.42 -33.20
C GLY A 131 -8.76 -16.03 -33.27
N ASP A 132 -7.90 -17.00 -33.60
CA ASP A 132 -6.48 -16.76 -33.76
C ASP A 132 -6.22 -15.68 -34.83
N GLY A 133 -5.25 -14.80 -34.57
CA GLY A 133 -4.93 -13.65 -35.44
C GLY A 133 -5.78 -12.40 -35.19
N THR A 134 -6.81 -12.45 -34.34
CA THR A 134 -7.55 -11.25 -33.92
C THR A 134 -6.62 -10.26 -33.22
N MET A 135 -6.65 -8.99 -33.61
CA MET A 135 -5.84 -7.95 -32.97
C MET A 135 -6.28 -7.72 -31.53
N CYS A 136 -5.32 -7.64 -30.61
CA CYS A 136 -5.55 -7.43 -29.18
C CYS A 136 -4.68 -6.27 -28.65
N GLN A 137 -4.50 -6.22 -27.33
CA GLN A 137 -3.73 -5.17 -26.66
C GLN A 137 -2.35 -4.98 -27.32
N GLU A 138 -1.92 -3.72 -27.47
CA GLU A 138 -0.56 -3.38 -27.94
C GLU A 138 -0.17 -3.95 -29.33
N ARG A 139 -1.12 -3.98 -30.27
CA ARG A 139 -0.94 -4.56 -31.63
C ARG A 139 -0.54 -6.05 -31.59
N GLY A 140 -0.80 -6.71 -30.47
CA GLY A 140 -0.68 -8.14 -30.34
C GLY A 140 -1.74 -8.87 -31.14
N GLN A 141 -1.61 -10.20 -31.19
CA GLN A 141 -2.58 -11.08 -31.83
C GLN A 141 -3.01 -12.19 -30.88
N CYS A 142 -4.29 -12.55 -30.96
CA CYS A 142 -4.83 -13.67 -30.21
C CYS A 142 -4.25 -14.99 -30.72
N ARG A 143 -3.85 -15.84 -29.78
CA ARG A 143 -3.50 -17.24 -30.04
C ARG A 143 -3.99 -18.11 -28.88
N ASN A 144 -4.85 -19.08 -29.16
CA ASN A 144 -5.44 -19.97 -28.14
C ASN A 144 -6.08 -19.20 -26.96
N GLY A 145 -6.79 -18.10 -27.24
CA GLY A 145 -7.47 -17.29 -26.20
C GLY A 145 -6.53 -16.48 -25.31
N LYS A 146 -5.29 -16.23 -25.74
CA LYS A 146 -4.36 -15.33 -25.06
C LYS A 146 -3.87 -14.28 -26.04
N CYS A 147 -3.76 -13.04 -25.56
CA CYS A 147 -3.14 -11.96 -26.33
C CYS A 147 -1.62 -12.15 -26.34
N ILE A 148 -1.06 -12.46 -27.51
CA ILE A 148 0.38 -12.54 -27.74
C ILE A 148 0.85 -11.15 -28.18
N PRO A 149 1.76 -10.48 -27.46
CA PRO A 149 2.18 -9.13 -27.83
C PRO A 149 2.92 -9.11 -29.17
N TYR A 150 2.99 -7.94 -29.78
CA TYR A 150 3.49 -7.75 -31.14
C TYR A 150 4.86 -8.41 -31.38
N CYS A 151 5.86 -8.19 -30.52
CA CYS A 151 7.21 -8.74 -30.72
C CYS A 151 7.21 -10.27 -30.76
N GLU A 152 6.46 -10.91 -29.86
CA GLU A 152 6.33 -12.36 -29.77
C GLU A 152 5.64 -12.96 -31.02
N THR A 153 4.75 -12.21 -31.67
CA THR A 153 4.18 -12.63 -32.96
C THR A 153 5.23 -12.67 -34.08
N GLN A 154 6.29 -11.86 -33.96
CA GLN A 154 7.41 -11.80 -34.91
C GLN A 154 8.59 -12.72 -34.51
N GLY A 155 8.44 -13.54 -33.47
CA GLY A 155 9.52 -14.40 -32.96
C GLY A 155 10.59 -13.64 -32.16
N LEU A 156 10.28 -12.42 -31.71
CA LEU A 156 11.12 -11.58 -30.85
C LEU A 156 10.52 -11.52 -29.43
N GLN A 157 11.15 -10.79 -28.52
CA GLN A 157 10.65 -10.56 -27.17
C GLN A 157 10.35 -9.09 -26.95
N SER A 158 9.20 -8.80 -26.32
CA SER A 158 8.82 -7.45 -25.92
C SER A 158 9.77 -6.91 -24.86
N CYS A 159 10.17 -5.65 -25.03
CA CYS A 159 11.03 -4.97 -24.08
C CYS A 159 10.89 -3.44 -24.16
N MET A 160 11.57 -2.74 -23.26
CA MET A 160 11.55 -1.27 -23.19
C MET A 160 12.92 -0.74 -23.60
N CYS A 161 12.97 0.17 -24.59
CA CYS A 161 14.21 0.84 -24.95
C CYS A 161 14.72 1.72 -23.79
N ASP A 162 16.04 1.83 -23.69
CA ASP A 162 16.76 2.52 -22.61
C ASP A 162 17.08 3.99 -22.94
N THR A 163 16.90 4.41 -24.20
CA THR A 163 17.08 5.80 -24.65
C THR A 163 15.80 6.62 -24.42
N MET A 164 15.94 7.88 -23.97
CA MET A 164 14.79 8.78 -23.74
C MET A 164 13.93 9.01 -24.99
N THR A 165 14.52 8.94 -26.18
CA THR A 165 13.87 9.14 -27.47
C THR A 165 13.05 7.95 -27.94
N ASP A 166 13.45 6.72 -27.55
CA ASP A 166 12.82 5.49 -27.99
C ASP A 166 12.06 4.76 -26.87
N ALA A 167 12.20 5.20 -25.61
CA ALA A 167 11.51 4.63 -24.46
C ALA A 167 9.98 4.65 -24.58
N CYS A 168 9.43 5.54 -25.41
CA CYS A 168 7.99 5.63 -25.73
C CYS A 168 7.63 5.10 -27.11
N LYS A 169 8.53 4.34 -27.72
CA LYS A 169 8.28 3.56 -28.94
C LYS A 169 8.18 2.09 -28.58
N ARG A 170 7.51 1.32 -29.41
CA ARG A 170 7.49 -0.13 -29.30
C ARG A 170 8.88 -0.68 -29.60
N CYS A 171 9.44 -1.42 -28.64
CA CYS A 171 10.76 -2.02 -28.76
C CYS A 171 10.70 -3.55 -28.62
N CYS A 172 11.54 -4.21 -29.40
CA CYS A 172 11.73 -5.65 -29.36
C CYS A 172 13.21 -5.99 -29.12
N ARG A 173 13.48 -7.23 -28.71
CA ARG A 173 14.82 -7.81 -28.65
C ARG A 173 14.80 -9.24 -29.17
N GLN A 174 15.93 -9.74 -29.67
CA GLN A 174 16.02 -11.12 -30.16
C GLN A 174 15.94 -12.14 -29.01
N SER A 175 16.57 -11.83 -27.88
CA SER A 175 16.70 -12.68 -26.70
C SER A 175 16.81 -11.83 -25.43
N ILE A 176 16.59 -12.42 -24.27
CA ILE A 176 16.54 -11.72 -22.98
C ILE A 176 17.84 -10.99 -22.61
N ASN A 177 18.96 -11.42 -23.17
CA ASN A 177 20.29 -10.86 -22.92
C ASN A 177 20.72 -9.83 -23.96
N GLU A 178 19.92 -9.58 -24.99
CA GLU A 178 20.24 -8.64 -26.06
C GLU A 178 19.60 -7.28 -25.83
N THR A 179 20.17 -6.26 -26.47
CA THR A 179 19.70 -4.88 -26.40
C THR A 179 18.36 -4.72 -27.11
N CYS A 180 17.50 -3.90 -26.53
CA CYS A 180 16.25 -3.51 -27.17
C CYS A 180 16.50 -2.58 -28.35
N PHE A 181 15.72 -2.78 -29.42
CA PHE A 181 15.70 -1.88 -30.56
C PHE A 181 14.24 -1.48 -30.88
N PRO A 182 14.00 -0.25 -31.35
CA PRO A 182 12.67 0.19 -31.76
C PRO A 182 12.24 -0.52 -33.04
N VAL A 183 10.94 -0.80 -33.16
CA VAL A 183 10.34 -1.40 -34.36
C VAL A 183 10.28 -0.38 -35.51
N GLU A 184 10.48 -0.84 -36.75
CA GLU A 184 10.30 -0.06 -37.97
C GLU A 184 9.05 -0.51 -38.76
N PRO A 185 8.16 0.42 -39.18
CA PRO A 185 8.19 1.85 -38.92
C PRO A 185 7.92 2.20 -37.43
N PRO A 186 8.34 3.38 -36.96
CA PRO A 186 8.18 3.78 -35.55
C PRO A 186 6.73 3.70 -35.08
N ASP A 187 6.50 2.91 -34.02
CA ASP A 187 5.20 2.73 -33.37
C ASP A 187 5.22 3.42 -32.01
N VAL A 188 4.53 4.55 -31.87
CA VAL A 188 4.49 5.34 -30.64
C VAL A 188 3.48 4.74 -29.66
N LEU A 189 3.90 4.53 -28.42
CA LEU A 189 3.06 3.96 -27.37
C LEU A 189 2.03 5.01 -26.86
N PRO A 190 0.84 4.58 -26.39
CA PRO A 190 -0.16 5.48 -25.83
C PRO A 190 0.33 6.25 -24.60
N ASP A 191 -0.27 7.40 -24.35
CA ASP A 191 0.01 8.20 -23.15
C ASP A 191 -0.30 7.40 -21.87
N GLY A 192 0.53 7.58 -20.84
CA GLY A 192 0.45 6.83 -19.59
C GLY A 192 1.17 5.47 -19.62
N THR A 193 1.74 5.06 -20.75
CA THR A 193 2.57 3.85 -20.81
C THR A 193 3.84 4.03 -19.96
N PRO A 194 4.19 3.09 -19.06
CA PRO A 194 5.44 3.09 -18.33
C PRO A 194 6.66 3.22 -19.25
N CYS A 195 7.56 4.15 -18.94
CA CYS A 195 8.85 4.32 -19.60
C CYS A 195 9.99 4.36 -18.58
N ILE A 196 11.24 4.45 -19.03
CA ILE A 196 12.45 4.28 -18.20
C ILE A 196 12.48 5.07 -16.89
N GLN A 197 11.90 6.28 -16.85
CA GLN A 197 11.92 7.16 -15.66
C GLN A 197 10.54 7.74 -15.32
N GLY A 198 9.46 7.23 -15.91
CA GLY A 198 8.11 7.74 -15.66
C GLY A 198 7.06 7.20 -16.63
N PHE A 199 6.37 8.10 -17.34
CA PHE A 199 5.31 7.74 -18.26
C PHE A 199 5.42 8.48 -19.59
N CYS A 200 4.93 7.85 -20.65
CA CYS A 200 4.86 8.47 -21.96
C CYS A 200 3.78 9.55 -22.03
N ASN A 201 4.15 10.69 -22.60
CA ASN A 201 3.26 11.81 -22.91
C ASN A 201 3.67 12.36 -24.28
N LYS A 202 2.76 12.30 -25.26
CA LYS A 202 2.99 12.72 -26.66
C LYS A 202 4.25 12.10 -27.27
N GLY A 203 4.51 10.83 -26.95
CA GLY A 203 5.66 10.07 -27.45
C GLY A 203 7.00 10.39 -26.79
N MET A 204 7.02 11.20 -25.72
CA MET A 204 8.22 11.51 -24.93
C MET A 204 8.08 10.92 -23.52
N CYS A 205 9.18 10.40 -22.97
CA CYS A 205 9.19 9.87 -21.61
C CYS A 205 9.32 11.02 -20.59
N GLU A 206 8.23 11.36 -19.91
CA GLU A 206 8.23 12.36 -18.85
C GLU A 206 8.55 11.70 -17.50
N LYS A 207 9.49 12.31 -16.77
CA LYS A 207 9.86 11.79 -15.46
C LYS A 207 8.74 12.03 -14.45
N THR A 208 8.38 10.99 -13.71
CA THR A 208 7.55 11.17 -12.52
C THR A 208 8.42 11.65 -11.39
N ILE A 209 8.25 12.90 -10.94
CA ILE A 209 8.92 13.41 -9.73
C ILE A 209 8.34 12.64 -8.53
N GLN A 210 8.95 11.51 -8.20
CA GLN A 210 8.75 10.84 -6.92
C GLN A 210 9.91 11.18 -5.98
N ASP A 211 10.13 12.47 -5.75
CA ASP A 211 10.95 12.90 -4.63
C ASP A 211 10.42 14.20 -4.04
N VAL A 212 9.78 14.06 -2.88
CA VAL A 212 9.43 15.20 -2.02
C VAL A 212 10.69 15.98 -1.63
N VAL A 213 11.86 15.31 -1.63
CA VAL A 213 13.15 15.89 -1.23
C VAL A 213 13.77 16.75 -2.33
N GLU A 214 13.70 16.39 -3.62
CA GLU A 214 14.18 17.25 -4.71
C GLU A 214 13.37 18.56 -4.79
N ARG A 215 12.05 18.51 -4.54
CA ARG A 215 11.21 19.71 -4.45
C ARG A 215 11.65 20.71 -3.38
N PHE A 216 12.28 20.26 -2.30
CA PHE A 216 12.80 21.17 -1.27
C PHE A 216 14.14 21.80 -1.67
N TRP A 217 14.97 21.12 -2.46
CA TRP A 217 16.26 21.65 -2.90
C TRP A 217 16.13 22.69 -4.01
N ASP A 218 15.19 22.53 -4.96
CA ASP A 218 14.92 23.57 -5.98
C ASP A 218 14.53 24.91 -5.33
N ILE A 219 13.74 24.87 -4.25
CA ILE A 219 13.34 26.06 -3.49
C ILE A 219 14.54 26.71 -2.82
N ILE A 220 15.53 25.94 -2.36
CA ILE A 220 16.74 26.43 -1.67
C ILE A 220 17.77 26.95 -2.68
N GLU A 221 17.90 26.32 -3.84
CA GLU A 221 18.82 26.75 -4.91
C GLU A 221 18.36 28.04 -5.61
N GLU A 222 17.04 28.31 -5.67
CA GLU A 222 16.50 29.58 -6.19
C GLU A 222 16.61 30.78 -5.22
N ILE A 223 17.10 30.56 -3.99
CA ILE A 223 17.26 31.62 -2.98
C ILE A 223 18.48 32.49 -3.30
N ASN A 224 18.29 33.47 -4.19
CA ASN A 224 19.28 34.50 -4.44
C ASN A 224 19.40 35.43 -3.22
N ILE A 225 20.60 35.53 -2.63
CA ILE A 225 20.90 36.38 -1.47
C ILE A 225 20.44 37.83 -1.71
N ASN A 226 20.52 38.33 -2.94
CA ASN A 226 20.09 39.70 -3.28
C ASN A 226 18.57 39.89 -3.19
N LYS A 227 17.78 38.84 -3.45
CA LYS A 227 16.31 38.86 -3.35
C LYS A 227 15.87 38.68 -1.90
N VAL A 228 16.58 37.84 -1.13
CA VAL A 228 16.37 37.68 0.31
C VAL A 228 16.67 38.98 1.07
N LEU A 229 17.79 39.64 0.75
CA LEU A 229 18.15 40.90 1.41
C LEU A 229 17.15 42.02 1.10
N ARG A 230 16.63 42.06 -0.14
CA ARG A 230 15.59 43.01 -0.55
C ARG A 230 14.26 42.70 0.14
N PHE A 231 13.88 41.42 0.23
CA PHE A 231 12.68 40.97 0.96
C PHE A 231 12.75 41.25 2.47
N LEU A 232 13.90 41.00 3.11
CA LEU A 232 14.15 41.33 4.52
C LEU A 232 14.12 42.85 4.77
N ARG A 233 14.59 43.64 3.80
CA ARG A 233 14.53 45.11 3.87
C ARG A 233 13.09 45.62 3.75
N ASP A 234 12.33 45.07 2.81
CA ASP A 234 10.94 45.47 2.54
C ASP A 234 9.99 45.02 3.66
N ASN A 235 10.33 43.95 4.38
CA ASN A 235 9.54 43.40 5.50
C ASN A 235 10.34 43.40 6.82
N ILE A 236 10.99 44.53 7.13
CA ILE A 236 11.89 44.69 8.28
C ILE A 236 11.22 44.30 9.61
N VAL A 237 9.93 44.58 9.78
CA VAL A 237 9.19 44.23 11.01
C VAL A 237 9.12 42.71 11.20
N MET A 238 8.81 41.96 10.14
CA MET A 238 8.73 40.50 10.20
C MET A 238 10.11 39.86 10.40
N ALA A 239 11.14 40.43 9.77
CA ALA A 239 12.53 40.01 9.96
C ALA A 239 12.98 40.17 11.42
N VAL A 240 12.68 41.31 12.05
CA VAL A 240 13.01 41.57 13.46
C VAL A 240 12.23 40.63 14.40
N VAL A 241 10.94 40.37 14.14
CA VAL A 241 10.15 39.42 14.93
C VAL A 241 10.73 38.00 14.82
N MET A 242 11.13 37.57 13.62
CA MET A 242 11.72 36.24 13.41
C MET A 242 13.07 36.09 14.10
N LEU A 243 13.97 37.08 13.96
CA LEU A 243 15.29 37.04 14.61
C LEU A 243 15.20 37.12 16.13
N THR A 244 14.27 37.93 16.66
CA THR A 244 14.03 38.00 18.12
C THR A 244 13.44 36.69 18.62
N ALA A 245 12.47 36.09 17.94
CA ALA A 245 11.92 34.79 18.32
C ALA A 245 13.00 33.68 18.30
N LEU A 246 13.88 33.68 17.30
CA LEU A 246 14.95 32.70 17.16
C LEU A 246 15.98 32.77 18.31
N PHE A 247 16.17 33.95 18.90
CA PHE A 247 17.01 34.14 20.08
C PHE A 247 16.26 33.89 21.40
N TRP A 248 15.05 34.45 21.55
CA TRP A 248 14.32 34.44 22.82
C TRP A 248 13.62 33.11 23.11
N ILE A 249 13.21 32.33 22.10
CA ILE A 249 12.60 31.01 22.32
C ILE A 249 13.61 30.05 22.96
N PRO A 250 14.84 29.86 22.44
CA PRO A 250 15.85 29.02 23.09
C PRO A 250 16.20 29.50 24.50
N VAL A 251 16.40 30.81 24.70
CA VAL A 251 16.69 31.39 26.01
C VAL A 251 15.55 31.12 26.99
N SER A 252 14.30 31.29 26.56
CA SER A 252 13.11 30.97 27.37
C SER A 252 13.03 29.48 27.70
N CYS A 253 13.32 28.59 26.75
CA CYS A 253 13.38 27.15 27.00
C CYS A 253 14.47 26.78 28.02
N ILE A 254 15.66 27.40 27.93
CA ILE A 254 16.76 27.18 28.87
C ILE A 254 16.38 27.67 30.28
N ILE A 255 15.85 28.90 30.39
CA ILE A 255 15.38 29.44 31.67
C ILE A 255 14.28 28.54 32.24
N SER A 256 13.30 28.12 31.43
CA SER A 256 12.24 27.20 31.87
C SER A 256 12.78 25.86 32.34
N TYR A 257 13.83 25.34 31.69
CA TYR A 257 14.51 24.12 32.12
C TYR A 257 15.17 24.29 33.49
N PHE A 258 15.89 25.39 33.71
CA PHE A 258 16.52 25.68 35.00
C PHE A 258 15.49 25.95 36.11
N ASP A 259 14.44 26.72 35.83
CA ASP A 259 13.33 26.98 36.76
C ASP A 259 12.64 25.68 37.17
N ARG A 260 12.35 24.79 36.21
CA ARG A 260 11.76 23.48 36.48
C ARG A 260 12.69 22.61 37.32
N LYS A 261 14.01 22.70 37.13
CA LYS A 261 14.98 21.96 37.93
C LYS A 261 14.99 22.47 39.38
N LYS A 262 15.07 23.78 39.57
CA LYS A 262 15.09 24.41 40.91
C LYS A 262 13.79 24.13 41.68
N ARG A 263 12.62 24.27 41.04
CA ARG A 263 11.34 23.91 41.67
C ARG A 263 11.29 22.46 42.13
N LYS A 264 11.89 21.51 41.39
CA LYS A 264 11.95 20.10 41.82
C LYS A 264 12.83 19.90 43.05
N GLU A 265 13.88 20.70 43.22
CA GLU A 265 14.74 20.66 44.40
C GLU A 265 14.00 21.25 45.61
N ASP A 266 13.41 22.44 45.47
CA ASP A 266 12.59 23.07 46.52
C ASP A 266 11.41 22.16 46.94
N TRP A 267 10.81 21.44 45.99
CA TRP A 267 9.69 20.55 46.28
C TRP A 267 10.10 19.27 47.02
N LYS A 268 11.30 18.75 46.74
CA LYS A 268 11.88 17.66 47.53
C LYS A 268 12.22 18.11 48.95
N GLU A 269 12.69 19.34 49.11
CA GLU A 269 13.01 19.92 50.42
C GLU A 269 11.73 20.16 51.23
N TYR A 270 10.68 20.69 50.60
CA TYR A 270 9.36 20.81 51.23
C TYR A 270 8.77 19.45 51.63
N GLU A 271 8.78 18.46 50.73
CA GLU A 271 8.27 17.12 51.02
C GLU A 271 9.08 16.43 52.13
N TRP A 272 10.39 16.68 52.20
CA TRP A 272 11.23 16.20 53.30
C TRP A 272 10.89 16.90 54.61
N SER A 273 10.69 18.23 54.61
CA SER A 273 10.33 18.98 55.82
C SER A 273 9.01 18.54 56.45
N GLN A 274 8.12 17.94 55.66
CA GLN A 274 6.85 17.38 56.14
C GLN A 274 6.94 15.94 56.65
N LYS A 275 8.07 15.23 56.43
CA LYS A 275 8.27 13.88 56.97
C LYS A 275 8.85 13.96 58.39
N LEU A 276 8.30 13.17 59.31
CA LEU A 276 8.67 13.12 60.74
C LEU A 276 10.09 12.55 61.02
N ASP A 277 10.89 12.30 59.98
CA ASP A 277 12.23 11.76 60.10
C ASP A 277 13.24 12.92 60.27
N LEU A 278 13.67 13.17 61.51
CA LEU A 278 14.57 14.26 61.94
C LEU A 278 16.02 14.17 61.42
N ILE A 279 16.31 13.44 60.32
CA ILE A 279 17.68 13.21 59.84
C ILE A 279 17.77 13.47 58.32
N HIS A 280 18.61 14.42 57.92
CA HIS A 280 18.76 14.80 56.52
C HIS A 280 19.72 13.85 55.77
N PRO A 281 19.47 13.47 54.51
CA PRO A 281 20.30 12.52 53.75
C PRO A 281 21.77 12.93 53.55
N SER A 282 22.13 14.20 53.74
CA SER A 282 23.51 14.69 53.66
C SER A 282 24.31 14.56 54.97
N ASP A 283 23.69 14.10 56.06
CA ASP A 283 24.41 13.80 57.31
C ASP A 283 25.27 12.52 57.17
N ARG A 284 26.57 12.65 57.45
CA ARG A 284 27.53 11.54 57.36
C ARG A 284 27.30 10.52 58.48
N ARG A 285 26.93 9.29 58.12
CA ARG A 285 26.70 8.18 59.06
C ARG A 285 28.00 7.41 59.36
N ARG A 286 28.15 6.91 60.59
CA ARG A 286 28.99 5.74 60.92
C ARG A 286 28.07 4.57 61.28
N VAL A 287 28.17 3.46 60.55
CA VAL A 287 27.37 2.25 60.79
C VAL A 287 28.20 1.28 61.65
N ILE A 288 27.69 0.88 62.81
CA ILE A 288 28.30 -0.14 63.66
C ILE A 288 27.51 -1.44 63.49
N HIS A 289 28.16 -2.50 62.98
CA HIS A 289 27.55 -3.82 62.85
C HIS A 289 27.88 -4.67 64.08
N ILE A 290 26.86 -5.20 64.75
CA ILE A 290 27.00 -6.15 65.87
C ILE A 290 26.48 -7.51 65.37
N ARG A 291 27.28 -8.59 65.52
CA ARG A 291 26.85 -9.98 65.23
C ARG A 291 26.42 -10.66 66.50
N VAL A 292 25.23 -11.27 66.51
CA VAL A 292 24.72 -12.10 67.60
C VAL A 292 24.83 -13.59 67.21
N PRO A 293 25.36 -14.50 68.06
CA PRO A 293 25.47 -15.93 67.75
C PRO A 293 24.14 -16.69 67.86
N ARG A 294 23.96 -17.72 67.02
CA ARG A 294 22.77 -18.59 66.95
C ARG A 294 23.05 -19.95 67.63
N GLN A 295 22.29 -20.36 68.64
CA GLN A 295 22.41 -21.68 69.28
C GLN A 295 21.81 -22.81 68.41
N LYS A 296 22.48 -23.96 68.36
CA LYS A 296 22.02 -25.20 67.69
C LYS A 296 21.18 -26.04 68.65
N ILE A 297 20.00 -26.49 68.25
CA ILE A 297 19.19 -27.50 68.95
C ILE A 297 19.25 -28.78 68.12
N THR A 298 19.67 -29.89 68.73
CA THR A 298 19.78 -31.22 68.13
C THR A 298 18.55 -32.06 68.51
N VAL A 299 17.90 -32.69 67.54
CA VAL A 299 16.74 -33.58 67.75
C VAL A 299 17.23 -35.02 67.82
N ALA A 300 16.82 -35.77 68.86
CA ALA A 300 16.97 -37.23 68.93
C ALA A 300 15.57 -37.89 68.85
N ARG A 301 15.49 -38.97 68.08
CA ARG A 301 14.30 -39.80 67.82
C ARG A 301 14.18 -40.89 68.90
N MET A 302 12.98 -41.05 69.46
CA MET A 302 12.30 -42.32 69.74
C MET A 302 10.81 -42.04 69.86
#